data_AF-A0AA43A2K1-F1
#
_entry.id   AF-A0AA43A2K1-F1
#
_cell.length_a   1.000
_cell.length_b   1.000
_cell.length_c   1.000
_cell.angle_alpha   90.00
_cell.angle_beta   90.00
_cell.angle_gamma   90.00
#
_symmetry.space_group_name_H-M   'P 1'
#
loop_
_entity.id
_entity.type
_entity.pdbx_description
1 polymer ?
#
loop_
_entity_poly.entity_id
_entity_poly.type
_entity_poly.pdbx_seq_one_letter_code
_entity_poly.pdbx_strand_id
1 'polypeptide(L)'
;MIRRDSALVMQTILNSKVLKHVIAAIQKKELRAWPEDREGWVDSRRYSDELYRAYDAVRTNAKDREDKGDRHLRLMIEFVLEERHNFVTFYAPTLTKRGEQYSVQEKKLLKKLNTSRAYLYNNLGEIARDSFQIDEKEALKLMQPIPGGF
;
A
#
# COMPACT_ATOMS: atom_id res chain seq x y z
N MET A 1 -7.23 6.78 4.74
CA MET A 1 -7.45 7.17 3.33
C MET A 1 -7.57 8.68 3.30
N ILE A 2 -6.88 9.34 2.36
CA ILE A 2 -6.87 10.79 2.23
C ILE A 2 -7.23 11.12 0.77
N ARG A 3 -8.08 12.11 0.55
CA ARG A 3 -8.28 12.68 -0.78
C ARG A 3 -7.39 13.89 -0.92
N ARG A 4 -6.61 13.95 -2.00
CA ARG A 4 -5.76 15.10 -2.34
C ARG A 4 -6.23 15.59 -3.70
N ASP A 5 -6.93 16.71 -3.72
CA ASP A 5 -7.58 17.25 -4.91
C ASP A 5 -8.50 16.20 -5.59
N SER A 6 -8.19 15.81 -6.83
CA SER A 6 -8.92 14.77 -7.58
C SER A 6 -8.41 13.34 -7.32
N ALA A 7 -7.35 13.18 -6.52
CA ALA A 7 -6.72 11.89 -6.25
C ALA A 7 -7.29 11.22 -5.01
N LEU A 8 -7.67 9.96 -5.16
CA LEU A 8 -7.90 9.08 -4.02
C LEU A 8 -6.58 8.43 -3.61
N VAL A 9 -6.10 8.76 -2.41
CA VAL A 9 -4.84 8.26 -1.88
C VAL A 9 -5.09 7.37 -0.68
N MET A 10 -4.64 6.13 -0.76
CA MET A 10 -4.64 5.22 0.38
C MET A 10 -3.20 4.91 0.78
N GLN A 11 -2.88 5.23 2.03
CA GLN A 11 -1.58 4.98 2.63
C GLN A 11 -1.70 3.84 3.63
N THR A 12 -0.83 2.85 3.49
CA THR A 12 -0.69 1.72 4.40
C THR A 12 0.73 1.69 4.94
N ILE A 13 0.87 1.69 6.27
CA ILE A 13 2.17 1.59 6.93
C ILE A 13 2.25 0.21 7.58
N LEU A 14 3.24 -0.57 7.16
CA LEU A 14 3.59 -1.84 7.77
C LEU A 14 4.78 -1.62 8.71
N ASN A 15 4.57 -1.82 10.01
CA ASN A 15 5.60 -1.73 11.04
C ASN A 15 5.61 -3.04 11.83
N SER A 16 6.52 -3.96 11.49
CA SER A 16 6.46 -5.34 12.02
C SER A 16 7.83 -5.99 12.14
N LYS A 17 8.03 -6.78 13.21
CA LYS A 17 9.19 -7.68 13.37
C LYS A 17 9.14 -8.88 12.43
N VAL A 18 7.96 -9.23 11.93
CA VAL A 18 7.70 -10.40 11.07
C VAL A 18 7.23 -9.98 9.67
N LEU A 19 7.75 -8.86 9.17
CA LEU A 19 7.31 -8.26 7.90
C LEU A 19 7.27 -9.27 6.74
N LYS A 20 8.23 -10.21 6.66
CA LYS A 20 8.21 -11.30 5.65
C LYS A 20 6.89 -12.07 5.61
N HIS A 21 6.34 -12.42 6.78
CA HIS A 21 5.07 -13.16 6.87
C HIS A 21 3.88 -12.28 6.49
N VAL A 22 3.92 -10.99 6.86
CA VAL A 22 2.90 -10.02 6.46
C VAL A 22 2.87 -9.87 4.93
N ILE A 23 4.04 -9.75 4.30
CA ILE A 23 4.17 -9.65 2.84
C ILE A 23 3.66 -10.92 2.15
N ALA A 24 4.02 -12.10 2.66
CA ALA A 24 3.53 -13.36 2.13
C ALA A 24 2.00 -13.50 2.25
N ALA A 25 1.41 -13.02 3.34
CA ALA A 25 -0.05 -13.00 3.51
C ALA A 25 -0.74 -12.05 2.51
N ILE A 26 -0.16 -10.86 2.28
CA ILE A 26 -0.65 -9.92 1.26
C ILE A 26 -0.57 -10.55 -0.12
N GLN A 27 0.57 -11.13 -0.50
CA GLN A 27 0.74 -11.81 -1.80
C GLN A 27 -0.26 -12.96 -1.97
N LYS A 28 -0.49 -13.76 -0.92
CA LYS A 28 -1.51 -14.82 -0.97
C LYS A 28 -2.92 -14.26 -1.17
N LYS A 29 -3.25 -13.12 -0.56
CA LYS A 29 -4.53 -12.43 -0.78
C LYS A 29 -4.64 -11.95 -2.23
N GLU A 30 -3.60 -11.31 -2.75
CA GLU A 30 -3.53 -10.82 -4.14
C GLU A 30 -3.77 -11.96 -5.15
N LEU A 31 -3.02 -13.05 -5.06
CA LEU A 31 -3.14 -14.17 -6.00
C LEU A 31 -4.52 -14.83 -6.00
N ARG A 32 -5.22 -14.82 -4.86
CA ARG A 32 -6.58 -15.34 -4.75
C ARG A 32 -7.61 -14.37 -5.33
N ALA A 33 -7.42 -13.07 -5.15
CA ALA A 33 -8.35 -12.05 -5.61
C ALA A 33 -8.20 -11.77 -7.12
N TRP A 34 -7.01 -11.94 -7.68
CA TRP A 34 -6.74 -11.76 -9.12
C TRP A 34 -6.15 -13.05 -9.72
N PRO A 35 -6.99 -14.06 -10.04
CA PRO A 35 -6.56 -15.22 -10.83
C PRO A 35 -6.23 -14.84 -12.29
N GLU A 36 -5.55 -15.73 -13.01
CA GLU A 36 -4.97 -15.47 -14.35
C GLU A 36 -5.98 -15.00 -15.41
N ASP A 37 -7.22 -15.45 -15.30
CA ASP A 37 -8.34 -15.13 -16.17
C ASP A 37 -9.04 -13.81 -15.81
N ARG A 38 -8.70 -13.18 -14.68
CA ARG A 38 -9.33 -11.94 -14.20
C ARG A 38 -8.58 -10.70 -14.68
N GLU A 39 -9.34 -9.70 -15.12
CA GLU A 39 -8.80 -8.36 -15.39
C GLU A 39 -8.02 -7.82 -14.17
N GLY A 40 -6.80 -7.34 -14.41
CA GLY A 40 -5.89 -6.87 -13.37
C GLY A 40 -4.89 -7.90 -12.87
N TRP A 41 -4.93 -9.16 -13.35
CA TRP A 41 -3.93 -10.18 -13.01
C TRP A 41 -2.48 -9.72 -13.23
N VAL A 42 -2.17 -9.16 -14.42
CA VAL A 42 -0.82 -8.68 -14.74
C VAL A 42 -0.35 -7.61 -13.75
N ASP A 43 -1.23 -6.67 -13.40
CA ASP A 43 -0.90 -5.62 -12.42
C ASP A 43 -0.72 -6.19 -11.01
N SER A 44 -1.57 -7.14 -10.59
CA SER A 44 -1.46 -7.83 -9.29
C SER A 44 -0.16 -8.62 -9.17
N ARG A 45 0.27 -9.30 -10.24
CA ARG A 45 1.57 -9.99 -10.29
C ARG A 45 2.73 -9.01 -10.15
N ARG A 46 2.72 -7.92 -10.91
CA ARG A 46 3.75 -6.87 -10.83
C ARG A 46 3.78 -6.22 -9.44
N TYR A 47 2.61 -5.92 -8.87
CA TYR A 47 2.48 -5.40 -7.51
C TYR A 47 3.06 -6.36 -6.48
N SER A 48 2.70 -7.64 -6.55
CA SER A 48 3.19 -8.68 -5.65
C SER A 48 4.71 -8.84 -5.71
N ASP A 49 5.29 -8.80 -6.90
CA ASP A 49 6.73 -8.90 -7.09
C ASP A 49 7.47 -7.65 -6.55
N GLU A 50 6.95 -6.45 -6.85
CA GLU A 50 7.54 -5.20 -6.36
C GLU A 50 7.38 -5.04 -4.84
N LEU A 51 6.30 -5.54 -4.26
CA LEU A 51 6.09 -5.59 -2.82
C LEU A 51 7.19 -6.42 -2.12
N TYR A 52 7.54 -7.57 -2.70
CA TYR A 52 8.62 -8.41 -2.18
C TYR A 52 9.99 -7.73 -2.33
N ARG A 53 10.27 -7.12 -3.48
CA ARG A 53 11.51 -6.35 -3.71
C ARG A 53 11.63 -5.18 -2.74
N ALA A 54 10.55 -4.47 -2.47
CA ALA A 54 10.51 -3.38 -1.49
C ALA A 54 10.79 -3.91 -0.07
N TYR A 55 10.23 -5.07 0.30
CA TYR A 55 10.57 -5.76 1.54
C TYR A 55 12.07 -6.07 1.65
N ASP A 56 12.67 -6.65 0.60
CA ASP A 56 14.09 -6.98 0.63
C ASP A 56 14.99 -5.73 0.73
N ALA A 57 14.59 -4.63 0.09
CA ALA A 57 15.28 -3.36 0.22
C ALA A 57 15.24 -2.83 1.67
N VAL A 58 14.07 -2.82 2.32
CA VAL A 58 13.98 -2.35 3.73
C VAL A 58 14.70 -3.30 4.69
N ARG A 59 14.69 -4.60 4.44
CA ARG A 59 15.43 -5.59 5.22
C ARG A 59 16.94 -5.40 5.10
N THR A 60 17.42 -5.12 3.89
CA THR A 60 18.86 -4.87 3.65
C THR A 60 19.29 -3.60 4.36
N ASN A 61 18.55 -2.49 4.17
CA ASN A 61 18.83 -1.22 4.84
C ASN A 61 18.79 -1.32 6.38
N ALA A 62 18.00 -2.24 6.94
CA ALA A 62 17.91 -2.44 8.38
C ALA A 62 19.15 -3.13 8.97
N LYS A 63 19.92 -3.89 8.19
CA LYS A 63 21.18 -4.51 8.65
C LYS A 63 22.25 -3.46 8.95
N ASP A 64 22.19 -2.34 8.24
CA ASP A 64 23.17 -1.26 8.31
C ASP A 64 22.80 -0.19 9.36
N ARG A 65 21.69 -0.38 10.10
CA ARG A 65 21.27 0.56 11.16
C ARG A 65 22.08 0.34 12.43
N GLU A 66 22.58 1.44 13.00
CA GLU A 66 23.31 1.44 14.28
C GLU A 66 22.42 1.05 15.47
N ASP A 67 21.11 1.31 15.38
CA ASP A 67 20.15 1.07 16.46
C ASP A 67 19.72 -0.41 16.52
N LYS A 68 20.53 -1.22 17.22
CA LYS A 68 20.34 -2.68 17.38
C LYS A 68 19.11 -3.06 18.24
N GLY A 69 18.43 -2.09 18.86
CA GLY A 69 17.29 -2.33 19.75
C GLY A 69 15.96 -2.53 19.00
N ASP A 70 15.71 -1.76 17.94
CA ASP A 70 14.46 -1.84 17.18
C ASP A 70 14.56 -2.81 16.00
N ARG A 71 13.98 -4.00 16.19
CA ARG A 71 13.93 -5.06 15.16
C ARG A 71 12.77 -4.91 14.17
N HIS A 72 11.96 -3.85 14.25
CA HIS A 72 10.85 -3.68 13.32
C HIS A 72 11.35 -3.25 11.94
N LEU A 73 10.92 -3.98 10.92
CA LEU A 73 11.01 -3.53 9.55
C LEU A 73 9.81 -2.64 9.25
N ARG A 74 10.06 -1.59 8.48
CA ARG A 74 9.07 -0.55 8.16
C ARG A 74 8.97 -0.42 6.66
N LEU A 75 7.77 -0.52 6.13
CA LEU A 75 7.44 -0.33 4.73
C LEU A 75 6.17 0.52 4.65
N MET A 76 6.16 1.53 3.79
CA MET A 76 4.97 2.30 3.49
C MET A 76 4.57 2.06 2.03
N ILE A 77 3.29 1.84 1.82
CA ILE A 77 2.68 1.63 0.51
C ILE A 77 1.64 2.72 0.31
N GLU A 78 1.67 3.37 -0.84
CA GLU A 78 0.78 4.46 -1.16
C GLU A 78 0.17 4.21 -2.54
N PHE A 79 -1.13 3.99 -2.55
CA PHE A 79 -1.97 3.75 -3.73
C PHE A 79 -2.60 5.07 -4.13
N VAL A 80 -2.40 5.47 -5.39
CA VAL A 80 -2.88 6.75 -5.93
C VAL A 80 -3.75 6.49 -7.15
N LEU A 81 -5.05 6.73 -6.99
CA LEU A 81 -6.06 6.59 -8.04
C LEU A 81 -6.54 7.98 -8.48
N GLU A 82 -6.20 8.36 -9.71
CA GLU A 82 -6.64 9.59 -10.37
C GLU A 82 -7.21 9.27 -11.76
N GLU A 83 -7.93 10.22 -12.37
CA GLU A 83 -8.51 10.07 -13.70
C GLU A 83 -7.49 9.60 -14.74
N ARG A 84 -6.28 10.17 -14.73
CA ARG A 84 -5.25 9.94 -15.77
C ARG A 84 -4.00 9.23 -15.27
N HIS A 85 -3.75 9.22 -13.96
CA HIS A 85 -2.54 8.66 -13.38
C HIS A 85 -2.88 7.69 -12.25
N ASN A 86 -2.50 6.43 -12.42
CA ASN A 86 -2.82 5.37 -11.47
C ASN A 86 -1.54 4.61 -11.15
N PHE A 87 -1.14 4.64 -9.89
CA PHE A 87 0.13 4.04 -9.48
C PHE A 87 0.15 3.64 -8.02
N VAL A 88 1.06 2.71 -7.73
CA VAL A 88 1.44 2.31 -6.36
C VAL A 88 2.88 2.76 -6.13
N THR A 89 3.13 3.33 -4.96
CA THR A 89 4.48 3.73 -4.53
C THR A 89 4.86 3.01 -3.25
N PHE A 90 6.10 2.54 -3.22
CA PHE A 90 6.70 1.88 -2.07
C PHE A 90 7.78 2.77 -1.48
N TYR A 91 7.77 2.93 -0.17
CA TYR A 91 8.71 3.77 0.56
C TYR A 91 9.32 3.01 1.72
N ALA A 92 10.57 3.34 2.04
CA ALA A 92 11.16 3.07 3.34
C ALA A 92 10.88 4.30 4.24
N PRO A 93 9.96 4.22 5.20
CA PRO A 93 9.64 5.36 6.06
C PRO A 93 10.55 5.41 7.29
N THR A 94 10.88 6.63 7.71
CA THR A 94 11.36 6.93 9.06
C THR A 94 10.16 7.30 9.91
N LEU A 95 9.92 6.50 10.96
CA LEU A 95 8.82 6.70 11.88
C LEU A 95 9.35 7.22 13.22
N THR A 96 8.70 8.22 13.77
CA THR A 96 8.89 8.65 15.16
C THR A 96 7.72 8.20 16.01
N LYS A 97 8.00 7.74 17.23
CA LYS A 97 6.98 7.33 18.20
C LYS A 97 6.80 8.44 19.24
N ARG A 98 5.57 8.91 19.42
CA ARG A 98 5.17 9.79 20.53
C ARG A 98 4.04 9.11 21.30
N GLY A 99 4.31 8.63 22.51
CA GLY A 99 3.37 7.77 23.23
C GLY A 99 3.09 6.50 22.43
N GLU A 100 1.82 6.20 22.17
CA GLU A 100 1.40 5.05 21.33
C GLU A 100 1.31 5.38 19.84
N GLN A 101 1.46 6.64 19.45
CA GLN A 101 1.28 7.08 18.08
C GLN A 101 2.59 7.07 17.30
N TYR A 102 2.51 6.60 16.05
CA TYR A 102 3.57 6.73 15.07
C TYR A 102 3.26 7.86 14.10
N SER A 103 4.25 8.69 13.82
CA SER A 103 4.21 9.67 12.75
C SER A 103 5.30 9.39 11.72
N VAL A 104 5.00 9.60 10.44
CA VAL A 104 5.99 9.54 9.36
C VAL A 104 6.75 10.86 9.36
N GLN A 105 8.06 10.81 9.60
CA GLN A 105 8.94 11.99 9.46
C GLN A 105 9.46 12.12 8.04
N GLU A 106 9.93 11.01 7.47
CA GLU A 106 10.54 10.96 6.15
C GLU A 106 10.08 9.70 5.43
N LYS A 107 10.02 9.77 4.10
CA LYS A 107 9.79 8.60 3.24
C LYS A 107 10.78 8.58 2.08
N LYS A 108 11.66 7.58 2.07
CA LYS A 108 12.56 7.34 0.93
C LYS A 108 11.86 6.49 -0.11
N LEU A 109 11.72 6.99 -1.33
CA LEU A 109 11.11 6.25 -2.44
C LEU A 109 11.95 5.02 -2.78
N LEU A 110 11.31 3.84 -2.80
CA LEU A 110 11.91 2.59 -3.26
C LEU A 110 11.50 2.30 -4.70
N LYS A 111 10.21 2.45 -5.01
CA LYS A 111 9.66 2.17 -6.34
C LYS A 111 8.35 2.90 -6.57
N LYS A 112 8.14 3.35 -7.81
CA LYS A 112 6.83 3.73 -8.37
C LYS A 112 6.44 2.70 -9.44
N LEU A 113 5.25 2.14 -9.31
CA LEU A 113 4.67 1.16 -10.22
C LEU A 113 3.39 1.74 -10.82
N ASN A 114 3.39 2.00 -12.13
CA ASN A 114 2.16 2.36 -12.84
C ASN A 114 1.28 1.12 -13.00
N THR A 115 -0.02 1.27 -12.70
CA THR A 115 -1.02 0.21 -12.76
C THR A 115 -2.21 0.65 -13.62
N SER A 116 -3.01 -0.30 -14.09
CA SER A 116 -4.30 0.05 -14.68
C SER A 116 -5.23 0.68 -13.63
N ARG A 117 -6.12 1.57 -14.09
CA ARG A 117 -7.16 2.17 -13.25
C ARG A 117 -8.14 1.12 -12.72
N ALA A 118 -8.51 0.16 -13.57
CA ALA A 118 -9.44 -0.92 -13.21
C ALA A 118 -8.90 -1.78 -12.07
N TYR A 119 -7.64 -2.23 -12.16
CA TYR A 119 -6.98 -2.95 -11.06
C TYR A 119 -6.97 -2.12 -9.78
N LEU A 120 -6.49 -0.87 -9.86
CA LEU A 120 -6.30 -0.04 -8.67
C LEU A 120 -7.62 0.31 -7.97
N TYR A 121 -8.68 0.59 -8.74
CA TYR A 121 -10.01 0.86 -8.21
C TYR A 121 -10.56 -0.34 -7.43
N ASN A 122 -10.51 -1.54 -8.04
CA ASN A 122 -10.99 -2.76 -7.41
C ASN A 122 -10.15 -3.15 -6.18
N ASN A 123 -8.82 -3.00 -6.28
CA ASN A 123 -7.89 -3.30 -5.19
C ASN A 123 -8.11 -2.36 -3.99
N LEU A 124 -8.30 -1.07 -4.23
CA LEU A 124 -8.62 -0.10 -3.18
C LEU A 124 -9.96 -0.42 -2.50
N GLY A 125 -10.97 -0.86 -3.25
CA GLY A 125 -12.23 -1.33 -2.68
C GLY A 125 -12.04 -2.52 -1.72
N GLU A 126 -11.26 -3.52 -2.14
CA GLU A 126 -10.91 -4.68 -1.31
C GLU A 126 -10.13 -4.29 -0.05
N ILE A 127 -9.20 -3.35 -0.15
CA ILE A 127 -8.43 -2.91 1.03
C ILE A 127 -9.28 -2.05 1.96
N ALA A 128 -10.16 -1.20 1.44
CA ALA A 128 -11.08 -0.40 2.25
C ALA A 128 -12.03 -1.30 3.06
N ARG A 129 -12.61 -2.33 2.43
CA ARG A 129 -13.45 -3.32 3.11
C ARG A 129 -12.73 -3.98 4.28
N ASP A 130 -11.51 -4.48 4.04
CA ASP A 130 -10.71 -5.12 5.08
C ASP A 130 -10.28 -4.16 6.20
N SER A 131 -9.87 -2.95 5.83
CA SER A 131 -9.27 -1.99 6.78
C SER A 131 -10.30 -1.33 7.67
N PHE A 132 -11.50 -1.08 7.15
CA PHE A 132 -12.59 -0.42 7.88
C PHE A 132 -13.68 -1.39 8.34
N GLN A 133 -13.60 -2.68 7.98
CA GLN A 133 -14.61 -3.70 8.29
C GLN A 133 -16.01 -3.30 7.77
N ILE A 134 -16.06 -2.70 6.58
CA ILE A 134 -17.27 -2.19 5.94
C ILE A 134 -17.73 -3.09 4.79
N ASP A 135 -19.00 -2.98 4.43
CA ASP A 135 -19.57 -3.72 3.29
C ASP A 135 -19.13 -3.13 1.94
N GLU A 136 -19.49 -3.83 0.86
CA GLU A 136 -19.14 -3.42 -0.50
C GLU A 136 -19.75 -2.08 -0.91
N LYS A 137 -21.00 -1.82 -0.50
CA LYS A 137 -21.72 -0.60 -0.84
C LYS A 137 -21.08 0.60 -0.16
N GLU A 138 -20.65 0.45 1.08
CA GLU A 138 -19.92 1.47 1.83
C GLU A 138 -18.52 1.70 1.29
N ALA A 139 -17.80 0.64 0.93
CA ALA A 139 -16.51 0.77 0.26
C ALA A 139 -16.64 1.53 -1.06
N LEU A 140 -17.66 1.25 -1.88
CA LEU A 140 -17.92 1.98 -3.12
C LEU A 140 -18.18 3.47 -2.87
N LYS A 141 -18.89 3.85 -1.78
CA LYS A 141 -19.05 5.27 -1.41
C LYS A 141 -17.71 5.93 -1.09
N LEU A 142 -16.80 5.23 -0.41
CA LEU A 142 -15.44 5.72 -0.16
C LEU A 142 -14.62 5.88 -1.44
N MET A 143 -14.97 5.16 -2.52
CA MET A 143 -14.31 5.21 -3.81
C MET A 143 -14.92 6.24 -4.78
N GLN A 144 -16.16 6.68 -4.57
CA GLN A 144 -16.84 7.63 -5.46
C GLN A 144 -16.12 9.00 -5.49
N PRO A 145 -16.11 9.72 -6.63
CA PRO A 145 -15.72 11.12 -6.64
C PRO A 145 -16.66 11.90 -5.72
N ILE A 146 -16.16 12.87 -4.95
CA ILE A 146 -17.05 13.81 -4.26
C ILE A 146 -17.63 14.73 -5.36
N PRO A 147 -18.96 14.85 -5.49
CA PRO A 147 -19.53 15.84 -6.39
C PRO A 147 -19.17 17.24 -5.89
N GLY A 148 -18.42 17.99 -6.70
CA GLY A 148 -18.13 19.40 -6.47
C GLY A 148 -16.73 19.69 -5.93
N GLY A 149 -15.88 20.22 -6.80
CA GLY A 149 -14.57 20.78 -6.48
C GLY A 149 -14.06 21.53 -7.71
N PHE A 150 -14.81 22.57 -8.11
CA PHE A 150 -14.29 23.65 -8.95
C PHE A 150 -13.55 24.64 -8.05
#